data_AF-A0A2M9P427-F1
#
_entry.id   AF-A0A2M9P427-F1
#
_cell.length_a   1.000
_cell.length_b   1.000
_cell.length_c   1.000
_cell.angle_alpha   90.00
_cell.angle_beta   90.00
_cell.angle_gamma   90.00
#
_symmetry.space_group_name_H-M   'P 1'
#
loop_
_entity.id
_entity.type
_entity.pdbx_description
1 polymer ?
#
loop_
_entity_poly.entity_id
_entity_poly.type
_entity_poly.pdbx_seq_one_letter_code
_entity_poly.pdbx_strand_id
1 'polypeptide(L)' 'MNVQTKFHGEIELMANEIYRFESGLPGFLEEKQFCLLTLDDTP' A
#
# COMPACT_ATOMS: atom_id res chain seq x y z
N MET A 1 3.95 10.80 3.35
CA MET A 1 2.76 10.54 4.20
C MET A 1 3.10 9.40 5.12
N ASN A 2 2.82 9.50 6.41
CA ASN A 2 3.09 8.41 7.34
C ASN A 2 1.90 7.45 7.37
N VAL A 3 2.16 6.17 7.13
CA VAL A 3 1.13 5.12 7.14
C VAL A 3 1.57 3.96 8.02
N GLN A 4 0.61 3.41 8.76
CA GLN A 4 0.80 2.17 9.48
C GLN A 4 0.57 0.99 8.54
N THR A 5 1.56 0.12 8.45
CA THR A 5 1.54 -1.08 7.60
C THR A 5 1.44 -2.33 8.46
N LYS A 6 1.04 -3.44 7.83
CA LYS A 6 0.82 -4.71 8.54
C LYS A 6 2.13 -5.38 8.99
N PHE A 7 3.21 -5.23 8.23
CA PHE A 7 4.47 -5.97 8.44
C PHE A 7 5.71 -5.09 8.58
N HIS A 8 5.66 -3.83 8.14
CA HIS A 8 6.80 -2.91 8.15
C HIS A 8 6.66 -1.80 9.20
N GLY A 9 5.64 -1.88 10.07
CA GLY A 9 5.36 -0.84 11.05
C GLY A 9 4.89 0.46 10.40
N GLU A 10 5.24 1.60 11.00
CA GLU A 10 4.98 2.92 10.41
C GLU A 10 6.08 3.27 9.40
N ILE A 11 5.68 3.63 8.18
CA ILE A 11 6.60 4.04 7.12
C ILE A 11 6.17 5.39 6.53
N GLU A 12 7.14 6.11 5.97
CA GLU A 12 6.88 7.31 5.18
C GLU A 12 6.78 6.94 3.69
N LEU A 13 5.63 7.20 3.06
CA LEU A 13 5.39 7.00 1.63
C LEU A 13 5.36 8.32 0.86
N MET A 14 5.94 8.33 -0.34
CA MET A 14 5.82 9.43 -1.29
C MET A 14 4.62 9.21 -2.24
N ALA A 15 4.05 10.30 -2.78
CA ALA A 15 2.85 10.21 -3.62
C ALA A 15 3.07 9.42 -4.93
N ASN A 16 4.30 9.34 -5.41
CA ASN A 16 4.69 8.56 -6.59
C ASN A 16 4.80 7.05 -6.31
N GLU A 17 4.78 6.62 -5.05
CA GLU A 17 4.82 5.21 -4.63
C GLU A 17 3.41 4.61 -4.44
N ILE A 18 2.38 5.43 -4.61
CA ILE A 18 0.98 5.04 -4.44
C ILE A 18 0.36 4.67 -5.78
N TYR A 19 -0.06 3.42 -5.89
CA TYR A 19 -0.85 2.90 -6.99
C TYR A 19 -2.33 3.15 -6.71
N ARG A 20 -3.01 3.74 -7.71
CA ARG A 20 -4.43 4.05 -7.61
C ARG A 20 -5.28 3.08 -8.44
N PHE A 21 -6.20 2.42 -7.77
CA PHE A 21 -7.20 1.53 -8.37
C PHE A 21 -8.55 2.27 -8.35
N GLU A 22 -8.96 2.88 -9.48
CA GLU A 22 -10.16 3.74 -9.52
C GLU A 22 -11.45 3.02 -9.07
N SER A 23 -11.55 1.73 -9.36
CA SER A 23 -12.66 0.86 -8.98
C SER A 23 -12.41 0.07 -7.68
N GLY A 24 -11.27 0.29 -7.01
CA GLY A 24 -10.80 -0.54 -5.91
C GLY A 24 -10.45 -1.96 -6.34
N LEU A 25 -10.52 -2.90 -5.41
CA LEU A 25 -10.33 -4.33 -5.67
C LEU A 25 -11.66 -5.09 -5.52
N PRO A 26 -11.83 -6.27 -6.16
CA PRO A 26 -13.00 -7.12 -5.93
C PRO A 26 -13.17 -7.44 -4.43
N GLY A 27 -14.32 -7.05 -3.86
CA GLY A 27 -14.59 -7.17 -2.42
C GLY A 27 -14.12 -5.99 -1.56
N PHE A 28 -13.34 -5.06 -2.14
CA PHE A 28 -12.79 -3.87 -1.48
C PHE A 28 -12.89 -2.66 -2.42
N LEU A 29 -14.12 -2.27 -2.78
CA LEU A 29 -14.38 -1.21 -3.77
C LEU A 29 -13.98 0.20 -3.26
N GLU A 30 -13.92 0.37 -1.95
CA GLU A 30 -13.54 1.64 -1.30
C GLU A 30 -12.02 1.79 -1.12
N GLU A 31 -11.28 0.68 -1.14
CA GLU A 31 -9.82 0.66 -1.01
C GLU A 31 -9.20 0.97 -2.37
N LYS A 32 -8.82 2.23 -2.59
CA LYS A 32 -8.36 2.72 -3.92
C LYS A 32 -6.86 3.00 -4.00
N GLN A 33 -6.13 2.90 -2.90
CA GLN A 33 -4.73 3.30 -2.82
C GLN A 33 -3.92 2.18 -2.19
N PHE A 34 -2.88 1.74 -2.89
CA PHE A 34 -1.98 0.68 -2.44
C PHE A 34 -0.54 1.08 -2.71
N CYS A 35 0.39 0.56 -1.93
CA CYS A 35 1.82 0.62 -2.21
C CYS A 35 2.39 -0.80 -2.25
N LEU A 36 3.49 -0.99 -2.98
CA LEU A 36 4.18 -2.26 -3.04
C LEU A 36 5.39 -2.21 -2.10
N LEU A 37 5.38 -3.07 -1.08
CA LEU A 37 6.45 -3.19 -0.10
C LEU A 37 7.06 -4.58 -0.19
N THR A 38 8.36 -4.67 -0.40
CA THR A 38 9.10 -5.94 -0.39
C THR A 38 9.23 -6.46 1.04
N LEU A 39 9.02 -7.76 1.24
CA LEU A 39 9.30 -8.41 2.52
C LEU A 39 10.74 -8.90 2.51
N ASP A 40 11.52 -8.56 3.53
CA ASP A 40 12.95 -8.88 3.59
C ASP A 40 13.28 -10.39 3.62
N ASP A 41 12.30 -11.26 3.93
CA ASP A 41 12.49 -12.70 4.16
C ASP A 41 11.95 -13.62 3.04
N THR A 42 11.55 -13.07 1.89
CA THR A 42 11.08 -13.88 0.74
C THR A 42 11.49 -13.28 -0.60
N PRO A 43 11.97 -14.09 -1.58
CA PRO A 43 12.45 -13.63 -2.88
C PRO A 43 11.36 -13.06 -3.79
#